data_AF-A0A1E4T730-F1
#
_entry.id   AF-A0A1E4T730-F1
#
_cell.length_a   1.000
_cell.length_b   1.000
_cell.length_c   1.000
_cell.angle_alpha   90.00
_cell.angle_beta   90.00
_cell.angle_gamma   90.00
#
_symmetry.space_group_name_H-M   'P 1'
#
loop_
_entity.id
_entity.type
_entity.pdbx_description
1 polymer ?
#
loop_
_entity_poly.entity_id
_entity_poly.type
_entity_poly.pdbx_seq_one_letter_code
_entity_poly.pdbx_strand_id
1 'polypeptide(L)'
;ENGEFLVVMDDEDRENEGDLIIAAQFVTQEKMAFLVKHSSGYVCVPLSPERADKLELPMMLETQTDRHGTAYTITVDYKEGTTTGISAHDRALTTKQLANPNSKPLDFMRPGHICPLRAKAGLLRERVGHTEAGVQLCKLTNLEPAAAICELVNDDDGLMMRLPQCHSFAEKFNIKLICIKHLIEYMDENNLYGNMNRLFGTKSTQPKASLNDAMNNIDDRVSSLDVKISKLNSELSTYQLKLSKMRDGPGKNTIKQRALKLLKQRKQLEQQKDQLMSQSWNISQAQMTTDNLKNTMITVDALKQSNKELKKTYGKIDIDKLEALQDEMLDMIEQSNELQDSLSRSYDVPDDISESELDAELEALGDELDLNDELTGDSLPSYMLDSSVGDTDKLPNFIDEEQEDHEKEMVAQ
;
A
#
# COMPACT_ATOMS: atom_id res chain seq x y z
N GLU A 1 7.93 29.90 -3.69
CA GLU A 1 7.67 31.24 -4.28
C GLU A 1 8.93 32.09 -4.42
N ASN A 2 9.67 32.37 -3.34
CA ASN A 2 10.84 33.28 -3.34
C ASN A 2 12.08 32.78 -4.11
N GLY A 3 12.04 31.57 -4.67
CA GLY A 3 13.21 30.93 -5.28
C GLY A 3 14.28 30.52 -4.26
N GLU A 4 13.90 30.26 -3.02
CA GLU A 4 14.80 29.79 -1.96
C GLU A 4 14.82 28.25 -1.90
N PHE A 5 15.87 27.69 -1.34
CA PHE A 5 15.92 26.25 -1.05
C PHE A 5 14.99 25.89 0.11
N LEU A 6 14.57 24.63 0.12
CA LEU A 6 13.96 23.95 1.26
C LEU A 6 14.77 22.69 1.53
N VAL A 7 14.96 22.34 2.80
CA VAL A 7 15.35 20.98 3.19
C VAL A 7 14.06 20.18 3.35
N VAL A 8 13.91 19.08 2.61
CA VAL A 8 12.71 18.24 2.63
C VAL A 8 13.08 16.83 3.06
N MET A 9 12.56 16.43 4.21
CA MET A 9 12.74 15.09 4.77
C MET A 9 11.63 14.16 4.31
N ASP A 10 11.97 12.93 3.91
CA ASP A 10 10.99 11.84 3.80
C ASP A 10 10.83 11.06 5.12
N ASP A 11 9.99 10.03 5.11
CA ASP A 11 9.68 9.23 6.30
C ASP A 11 10.85 8.31 6.71
N GLU A 12 10.98 8.04 8.01
CA GLU A 12 12.06 7.23 8.59
C GLU A 12 12.08 5.78 8.09
N ASP A 13 10.94 5.26 7.65
CA ASP A 13 10.77 3.91 7.11
C ASP A 13 10.97 3.83 5.58
N ARG A 14 11.22 4.97 4.91
CA ARG A 14 11.51 5.06 3.48
C ARG A 14 13.01 5.21 3.22
N GLU A 15 13.52 6.42 2.96
CA GLU A 15 14.95 6.70 2.76
C GLU A 15 15.59 7.29 4.03
N ASN A 16 14.80 7.97 4.87
CA ASN A 16 15.26 8.71 6.05
C ASN A 16 16.35 9.74 5.66
N GLU A 17 16.08 10.49 4.61
CA GLU A 17 17.01 11.40 3.95
C GLU A 17 16.42 12.79 3.74
N GLY A 18 17.29 13.80 3.79
CA GLY A 18 16.93 15.18 3.51
C GLY A 18 17.46 15.64 2.16
N ASP A 19 16.59 16.14 1.29
CA ASP A 19 16.98 16.75 0.02
C ASP A 19 16.93 18.27 0.10
N LEU A 20 17.89 18.91 -0.56
CA LEU A 20 17.75 20.31 -0.94
C LEU A 20 16.85 20.41 -2.17
N ILE A 21 15.69 21.01 -2.00
CA ILE A 21 14.69 21.21 -3.06
C ILE A 21 14.56 22.70 -3.40
N ILE A 22 14.55 23.02 -4.69
CA ILE A 22 14.26 24.35 -5.21
C ILE A 22 13.45 24.27 -6.52
N ALA A 23 12.55 25.21 -6.77
CA ALA A 23 11.87 25.30 -8.07
C ALA A 23 12.89 25.55 -9.20
N ALA A 24 12.88 24.70 -10.22
CA ALA A 24 13.93 24.66 -11.26
C ALA A 24 14.05 25.99 -12.03
N GLN A 25 12.95 26.71 -12.21
CA GLN A 25 12.93 28.02 -12.88
C GLN A 25 13.75 29.11 -12.18
N PHE A 26 14.03 28.95 -10.88
CA PHE A 26 14.76 29.92 -10.04
C PHE A 26 16.20 29.51 -9.72
N VAL A 27 16.67 28.41 -10.30
CA VAL A 27 18.05 27.95 -10.13
C VAL A 27 18.99 28.92 -10.84
N THR A 28 19.97 29.41 -10.09
CA THR A 28 21.10 30.20 -10.60
C THR A 28 22.38 29.39 -10.51
N GLN A 29 23.46 29.88 -11.11
CA GLN A 29 24.78 29.27 -11.00
C GLN A 29 25.22 29.11 -9.54
N GLU A 30 25.02 30.14 -8.71
CA GLU A 30 25.42 30.15 -7.29
C GLU A 30 24.62 29.13 -6.50
N LYS A 31 23.31 29.02 -6.78
CA LYS A 31 22.45 28.02 -6.14
C LYS A 31 22.82 26.60 -6.56
N MET A 32 23.14 26.38 -7.84
CA MET A 32 23.62 25.08 -8.29
C MET A 32 24.98 24.74 -7.67
N ALA A 33 25.89 25.71 -7.56
CA ALA A 33 27.16 25.52 -6.86
C ALA A 33 26.95 25.18 -5.38
N PHE A 34 26.01 25.86 -4.71
CA PHE A 34 25.62 25.55 -3.34
C PHE A 34 25.04 24.13 -3.21
N LEU A 35 24.09 23.77 -4.08
CA LEU A 35 23.47 22.45 -4.12
C LEU A 35 24.56 21.38 -4.24
N VAL A 36 25.42 21.46 -5.25
CA VAL A 36 26.48 20.48 -5.51
C VAL A 36 27.49 20.40 -4.38
N LYS A 37 27.84 21.54 -3.76
CA LYS A 37 28.83 21.56 -2.69
C LYS A 37 28.38 20.84 -1.41
N HIS A 38 27.07 20.82 -1.15
CA HIS A 38 26.50 20.36 0.11
C HIS A 38 25.61 19.12 -0.03
N SER A 39 25.67 18.45 -1.18
CA SER A 39 24.87 17.26 -1.48
C SER A 39 25.72 16.17 -2.12
N SER A 40 25.11 15.04 -2.45
CA SER A 40 25.70 13.95 -3.24
C SER A 40 26.30 14.44 -4.58
N GLY A 41 25.86 15.59 -5.08
CA GLY A 41 26.22 16.13 -6.39
C GLY A 41 25.50 15.44 -7.55
N TYR A 42 24.68 14.42 -7.27
CA TYR A 42 23.86 13.68 -8.24
C TYR A 42 22.55 14.41 -8.51
N VAL A 43 22.67 15.62 -9.07
CA VAL A 43 21.56 16.56 -9.21
C VAL A 43 20.47 16.02 -10.13
N CYS A 44 19.29 15.87 -9.54
CA CYS A 44 18.09 15.42 -10.22
C CYS A 44 17.12 16.58 -10.47
N VAL A 45 16.32 16.47 -11.54
CA VAL A 45 15.30 17.47 -11.89
C VAL A 45 13.93 16.81 -12.03
N PRO A 46 13.13 16.73 -10.95
CA PRO A 46 11.75 16.28 -11.02
C PRO A 46 10.91 17.14 -11.96
N LEU A 47 10.19 16.48 -12.86
CA LEU A 47 9.27 17.08 -13.82
C LEU A 47 7.89 16.44 -13.67
N SER A 48 6.85 17.23 -13.88
CA SER A 48 5.51 16.68 -14.14
C SER A 48 5.51 15.74 -15.36
N PRO A 49 4.60 14.74 -15.41
CA PRO A 49 4.45 13.87 -16.56
C PRO A 49 4.30 14.64 -17.87
N GLU A 50 3.46 15.69 -17.88
CA GLU A 50 3.17 16.47 -19.08
C GLU A 50 4.41 17.20 -19.58
N ARG A 51 5.26 17.66 -18.66
CA ARG A 51 6.52 18.33 -19.00
C ARG A 51 7.55 17.34 -19.55
N ALA A 52 7.67 16.17 -18.93
CA ALA A 52 8.54 15.10 -19.42
C ALA A 52 8.13 14.62 -20.82
N ASP A 53 6.81 14.47 -21.07
CA ASP A 53 6.27 14.10 -22.37
C ASP A 53 6.54 15.16 -23.44
N LYS A 54 6.30 16.44 -23.12
CA LYS A 54 6.55 17.57 -24.03
C LYS A 54 8.02 17.67 -24.46
N LEU A 55 8.93 17.21 -23.61
CA LEU A 55 10.37 17.20 -23.89
C LEU A 55 10.87 15.88 -24.49
N GLU A 56 10.00 14.90 -24.69
CA GLU A 56 10.35 13.56 -25.17
C GLU A 56 11.49 12.96 -24.34
N LEU A 57 11.27 12.87 -23.03
CA LEU A 57 12.20 12.27 -22.07
C LEU A 57 11.72 10.86 -21.68
N PRO A 58 12.09 9.81 -22.44
CA PRO A 58 11.78 8.44 -22.08
C PRO A 58 12.51 8.03 -20.79
N MET A 59 12.00 6.99 -20.13
CA MET A 59 12.68 6.35 -19.01
C MET A 59 14.07 5.87 -19.42
N MET A 60 15.04 5.95 -18.50
CA MET A 60 16.42 5.55 -18.77
C MET A 60 16.54 4.06 -19.08
N LEU A 61 15.74 3.23 -18.40
CA LEU A 61 15.70 1.79 -18.55
C LEU A 61 14.25 1.33 -18.79
N GLU A 62 14.08 0.32 -19.64
CA GLU A 62 12.78 -0.32 -19.88
C GLU A 62 12.29 -1.07 -18.64
N THR A 63 13.18 -1.81 -17.97
CA THR A 63 12.90 -2.54 -16.73
C THR A 63 13.62 -1.88 -15.57
N GLN A 64 12.87 -1.30 -14.64
CA GLN A 64 13.43 -0.66 -13.44
C GLN A 64 13.68 -1.72 -12.36
N THR A 65 14.90 -1.74 -11.84
CA THR A 65 15.31 -2.62 -10.73
C THR A 65 15.73 -1.83 -9.48
N ASP A 66 15.54 -0.51 -9.51
CA ASP A 66 15.82 0.35 -8.37
C ASP A 66 14.89 0.02 -7.19
N ARG A 67 15.45 0.02 -5.97
CA ARG A 67 14.74 -0.39 -4.75
C ARG A 67 13.53 0.50 -4.46
N HIS A 68 13.63 1.80 -4.78
CA HIS A 68 12.60 2.80 -4.50
C HIS A 68 11.78 3.18 -5.74
N GLY A 69 12.01 2.49 -6.86
CA GLY A 69 11.34 2.74 -8.14
C GLY A 69 11.54 4.18 -8.65
N THR A 70 12.72 4.75 -8.42
CA THR A 70 13.01 6.13 -8.81
C THR A 70 12.96 6.26 -10.33
N ALA A 71 12.11 7.17 -10.80
CA ALA A 71 11.74 7.30 -12.20
C ALA A 71 12.75 8.13 -13.00
N TYR A 72 13.97 7.62 -13.13
CA TYR A 72 15.01 8.20 -13.98
C TYR A 72 14.61 8.20 -15.45
N THR A 73 14.70 9.38 -16.08
CA THR A 73 14.68 9.52 -17.54
C THR A 73 16.11 9.54 -18.07
N ILE A 74 16.27 9.51 -19.40
CA ILE A 74 17.58 9.73 -20.02
C ILE A 74 18.18 11.08 -19.58
N THR A 75 19.47 11.10 -19.29
CA THR A 75 20.15 12.33 -18.84
C THR A 75 20.30 13.33 -19.97
N VAL A 76 20.36 14.61 -19.62
CA VAL A 76 20.38 15.69 -20.60
C VAL A 76 21.30 16.84 -20.21
N ASP A 77 21.77 17.55 -21.22
CA ASP A 77 22.34 18.89 -21.12
C ASP A 77 21.63 19.81 -22.11
N TYR A 78 21.41 21.07 -21.75
CA TYR A 78 20.91 22.05 -22.71
C TYR A 78 22.00 22.39 -23.73
N LYS A 79 21.63 22.56 -24.99
CA LYS A 79 22.59 22.69 -26.09
C LYS A 79 23.25 24.06 -26.19
N GLU A 80 22.46 25.13 -26.05
CA GLU A 80 22.91 26.49 -26.33
C GLU A 80 23.37 27.19 -25.05
N GLY A 81 24.58 27.75 -25.06
CA GLY A 81 25.13 28.46 -23.91
C GLY A 81 25.71 27.56 -22.81
N THR A 82 25.77 26.25 -23.02
CA THR A 82 26.59 25.31 -22.22
C THR A 82 27.88 24.98 -22.95
N THR A 83 28.82 24.36 -22.24
CA THR A 83 30.10 23.90 -22.78
C THR A 83 30.25 22.39 -22.64
N THR A 84 30.72 21.92 -21.49
CA THR A 84 30.84 20.48 -21.19
C THR A 84 29.62 19.95 -20.46
N GLY A 85 28.73 20.81 -19.96
CA GLY A 85 27.50 20.42 -19.27
C GLY A 85 27.63 20.29 -17.75
N ILE A 86 28.83 19.96 -17.24
CA ILE A 86 29.01 19.60 -15.82
C ILE A 86 29.18 20.78 -14.86
N SER A 87 29.57 21.95 -15.37
CA SER A 87 29.80 23.13 -14.53
C SER A 87 28.52 23.55 -13.79
N ALA A 88 28.65 24.26 -12.67
CA ALA A 88 27.47 24.76 -11.95
C ALA A 88 26.62 25.70 -12.83
N HIS A 89 27.28 26.47 -13.72
CA HIS A 89 26.61 27.31 -14.72
C HIS A 89 25.80 26.45 -15.70
N ASP A 90 26.43 25.46 -16.31
CA ASP A 90 25.82 24.65 -17.36
C ASP A 90 24.66 23.82 -16.81
N ARG A 91 24.85 23.20 -15.64
CA ARG A 91 23.79 22.48 -14.92
C ARG A 91 22.63 23.39 -14.53
N ALA A 92 22.89 24.59 -14.01
CA ALA A 92 21.85 25.56 -13.69
C ALA A 92 21.03 25.95 -14.94
N LEU A 93 21.71 26.19 -16.06
CA LEU A 93 21.06 26.52 -17.33
C LEU A 93 20.18 25.36 -17.81
N THR A 94 20.71 24.13 -17.82
CA THR A 94 19.94 22.93 -18.17
C THR A 94 18.70 22.76 -17.30
N THR A 95 18.85 22.84 -15.98
CA THR A 95 17.74 22.76 -15.02
C THR A 95 16.68 23.83 -15.28
N LYS A 96 17.09 25.08 -15.51
CA LYS A 96 16.16 26.18 -15.80
C LYS A 96 15.42 25.97 -17.13
N GLN A 97 16.09 25.46 -18.15
CA GLN A 97 15.48 25.18 -19.45
C GLN A 97 14.54 23.97 -19.41
N LEU A 98 14.81 22.99 -18.54
CA LEU A 98 13.87 21.89 -18.26
C LEU A 98 12.55 22.43 -17.68
N ALA A 99 12.57 23.51 -16.88
CA ALA A 99 11.36 24.18 -16.40
C ALA A 99 10.70 25.11 -17.44
N ASN A 100 11.45 25.66 -18.39
CA ASN A 100 10.95 26.67 -19.33
C ASN A 100 9.89 26.10 -20.30
N PRO A 101 8.63 26.59 -20.28
CA PRO A 101 7.55 26.04 -21.09
C PRO A 101 7.78 26.13 -22.60
N ASN A 102 8.70 26.96 -23.06
CA ASN A 102 9.03 27.15 -24.47
C ASN A 102 10.12 26.20 -24.99
N SER A 103 10.87 25.53 -24.12
CA SER A 103 11.91 24.59 -24.56
C SER A 103 11.30 23.38 -25.25
N LYS A 104 12.01 22.92 -26.28
CA LYS A 104 11.65 21.82 -27.17
C LYS A 104 12.58 20.62 -26.94
N PRO A 105 12.18 19.41 -27.34
CA PRO A 105 13.02 18.21 -27.22
C PRO A 105 14.42 18.37 -27.83
N LEU A 106 14.53 19.03 -28.98
CA LEU A 106 15.79 19.20 -29.72
C LEU A 106 16.76 20.23 -29.10
N ASP A 107 16.31 21.00 -28.11
CA ASP A 107 17.18 21.93 -27.39
C ASP A 107 18.07 21.21 -26.36
N PHE A 108 17.83 19.92 -26.12
CA PHE A 108 18.55 19.10 -25.16
C PHE A 108 19.38 18.01 -25.85
N MET A 109 20.66 17.97 -25.52
CA MET A 109 21.59 16.89 -25.86
C MET A 109 21.38 15.70 -24.92
N ARG A 110 21.60 14.49 -25.44
CA ARG A 110 21.44 13.21 -24.73
C ARG A 110 22.63 12.30 -25.08
N PRO A 111 23.36 11.71 -24.11
CA PRO A 111 23.23 11.93 -22.66
C PRO A 111 23.72 13.33 -22.25
N GLY A 112 23.56 13.66 -20.96
CA GLY A 112 24.16 14.84 -20.32
C GLY A 112 24.33 14.67 -18.81
N HIS A 113 24.47 15.78 -18.08
CA HIS A 113 24.88 15.77 -16.67
C HIS A 113 23.78 16.15 -15.68
N ILE A 114 22.57 16.45 -16.16
CA ILE A 114 21.37 16.54 -15.34
C ILE A 114 20.55 15.26 -15.51
N CYS A 115 20.02 14.74 -14.40
CA CYS A 115 19.16 13.56 -14.35
C CYS A 115 17.68 13.98 -14.18
N PRO A 116 16.87 14.13 -15.24
CA PRO A 116 15.46 14.44 -15.04
C PRO A 116 14.73 13.22 -14.48
N LEU A 117 13.83 13.48 -13.54
CA LEU A 117 12.97 12.47 -12.92
C LEU A 117 11.53 12.72 -13.34
N ARG A 118 10.80 11.66 -13.67
CA ARG A 118 9.38 11.77 -14.01
C ARG A 118 8.51 11.50 -12.79
N ALA A 119 7.93 12.56 -12.23
CA ALA A 119 6.98 12.43 -11.13
C ALA A 119 5.73 11.65 -11.57
N LYS A 120 5.10 10.95 -10.63
CA LYS A 120 3.78 10.34 -10.83
C LYS A 120 2.68 11.39 -11.04
N ALA A 121 1.64 11.05 -11.80
CA ALA A 121 0.55 11.99 -12.11
C ALA A 121 -0.23 12.43 -10.87
N GLY A 122 -0.46 11.51 -9.93
CA GLY A 122 -1.07 11.81 -8.64
C GLY A 122 -0.14 12.47 -7.61
N LEU A 123 1.13 12.72 -7.96
CA LEU A 123 2.15 13.32 -7.07
C LEU A 123 2.17 12.63 -5.69
N LEU A 124 2.17 13.40 -4.61
CA LEU A 124 2.22 12.88 -3.23
C LEU A 124 0.99 12.03 -2.84
N ARG A 125 -0.07 11.98 -3.65
CA ARG A 125 -1.19 11.06 -3.43
C ARG A 125 -0.98 9.68 -4.03
N GLU A 126 -0.03 9.56 -4.95
CA GLU A 126 0.32 8.31 -5.63
C GLU A 126 1.67 7.76 -5.13
N ARG A 127 2.66 8.62 -4.91
CA ARG A 127 3.98 8.25 -4.40
C ARG A 127 4.52 9.30 -3.44
N VAL A 128 4.92 8.87 -2.25
CA VAL A 128 5.44 9.73 -1.18
C VAL A 128 6.98 9.76 -1.26
N GLY A 129 7.53 10.53 -2.19
CA GLY A 129 8.98 10.69 -2.33
C GLY A 129 9.37 12.10 -2.78
N HIS A 130 10.67 12.42 -2.72
CA HIS A 130 11.18 13.76 -3.01
C HIS A 130 10.90 14.23 -4.45
N THR A 131 10.86 13.30 -5.40
CA THR A 131 10.45 13.59 -6.79
C THR A 131 9.05 14.21 -6.84
N GLU A 132 8.07 13.57 -6.22
CA GLU A 132 6.70 14.06 -6.16
C GLU A 132 6.59 15.32 -5.30
N ALA A 133 7.32 15.39 -4.18
CA ALA A 133 7.34 16.56 -3.30
C ALA A 133 7.82 17.82 -4.02
N GLY A 134 8.91 17.73 -4.80
CA GLY A 134 9.45 18.87 -5.56
C GLY A 134 8.43 19.43 -6.56
N VAL A 135 7.78 18.55 -7.33
CA VAL A 135 6.74 18.98 -8.29
C VAL A 135 5.48 19.49 -7.56
N GLN A 136 5.08 18.85 -6.46
CA GLN A 136 3.91 19.25 -5.67
C GLN A 136 4.07 20.64 -5.06
N LEU A 137 5.24 20.94 -4.48
CA LEU A 137 5.57 22.27 -3.93
C LEU A 137 5.50 23.35 -5.01
N CYS A 138 6.00 23.07 -6.21
CA CYS A 138 5.90 24.00 -7.34
C CYS A 138 4.44 24.25 -7.74
N LYS A 139 3.61 23.20 -7.83
CA LYS A 139 2.18 23.34 -8.15
C LYS A 139 1.41 24.12 -7.09
N LEU A 140 1.65 23.84 -5.79
CA LEU A 140 0.99 24.56 -4.69
C LEU A 140 1.32 26.05 -4.68
N THR A 141 2.47 26.42 -5.24
CA THR A 141 2.95 27.81 -5.32
C THR A 141 2.76 28.45 -6.69
N ASN A 142 1.96 27.82 -7.57
CA ASN A 142 1.69 28.28 -8.95
C ASN A 142 2.96 28.53 -9.79
N LEU A 143 4.02 27.76 -9.57
CA LEU A 143 5.25 27.79 -10.35
C LEU A 143 5.25 26.70 -11.43
N GLU A 144 6.19 26.77 -12.37
CA GLU A 144 6.41 25.70 -13.35
C GLU A 144 6.63 24.37 -12.61
N PRO A 145 5.96 23.27 -13.01
CA PRO A 145 5.95 22.01 -12.28
C PRO A 145 7.24 21.21 -12.52
N ALA A 146 8.36 21.81 -12.14
CA ALA A 146 9.72 21.34 -12.28
C ALA A 146 10.57 21.84 -11.09
N ALA A 147 11.31 20.93 -10.45
CA ALA A 147 12.20 21.24 -9.32
C ALA A 147 13.61 20.74 -9.59
N ALA A 148 14.60 21.22 -8.84
CA ALA A 148 15.91 20.61 -8.70
C ALA A 148 16.02 20.05 -7.29
N ILE A 149 16.51 18.81 -7.18
CA ILE A 149 16.70 18.10 -5.92
C ILE A 149 18.10 17.48 -5.88
N CYS A 150 18.66 17.36 -4.68
CA CYS A 150 19.86 16.57 -4.42
C CYS A 150 19.94 16.27 -2.93
N GLU A 151 20.33 15.03 -2.61
CA GLU A 151 20.35 14.50 -1.25
C GLU A 151 21.52 15.08 -0.45
N LEU A 152 21.27 15.51 0.78
CA LEU A 152 22.30 16.06 1.67
C LEU A 152 23.24 14.98 2.18
N VAL A 153 24.55 15.26 2.15
CA VAL A 153 25.61 14.36 2.61
C VAL A 153 26.49 15.07 3.64
N ASN A 154 26.97 14.33 4.62
CA ASN A 154 27.92 14.83 5.61
C ASN A 154 29.29 15.08 4.94
N ASP A 155 29.83 16.29 5.16
CA ASP A 155 31.12 16.70 4.61
C ASP A 155 32.28 15.84 5.14
N ASP A 156 32.16 15.32 6.38
CA ASP A 156 33.25 14.66 7.09
C ASP A 156 33.47 13.20 6.66
N ASP A 157 32.38 12.47 6.36
CA ASP A 157 32.41 11.02 6.08
C ASP A 157 31.65 10.60 4.80
N GLY A 158 30.93 11.53 4.16
CA GLY A 158 30.13 11.27 2.96
C GLY A 158 28.85 10.48 3.21
N LEU A 159 28.50 10.16 4.47
CA LEU A 159 27.22 9.52 4.80
C LEU A 159 26.06 10.50 4.66
N MET A 160 24.88 9.98 4.36
CA MET A 160 23.67 10.78 4.19
C MET A 160 23.30 11.50 5.50
N MET A 161 22.89 12.77 5.41
CA MET A 161 22.44 13.52 6.57
C MET A 161 21.10 12.98 7.08
N ARG A 162 21.01 12.70 8.39
CA ARG A 162 19.76 12.37 9.08
C ARG A 162 19.11 13.61 9.68
N LEU A 163 17.87 13.49 10.15
CA LEU A 163 17.07 14.61 10.65
C LEU A 163 17.83 15.60 11.58
N PRO A 164 18.61 15.17 12.60
CA PRO A 164 19.35 16.11 13.44
C PRO A 164 20.40 16.92 12.67
N GLN A 165 21.10 16.29 11.73
CA GLN A 165 22.11 16.93 10.89
C GLN A 165 21.47 17.88 9.88
N CYS A 166 20.36 17.46 9.25
CA CYS A 166 19.55 18.31 8.38
C CYS A 166 19.02 19.55 9.11
N HIS A 167 18.62 19.41 10.39
CA HIS A 167 18.20 20.52 11.22
C HIS A 167 19.35 21.52 11.47
N SER A 168 20.53 21.04 11.88
CA SER A 168 21.71 21.90 12.05
C SER A 168 22.16 22.57 10.75
N PHE A 169 22.06 21.85 9.62
CA PHE A 169 22.34 22.40 8.30
C PHE A 169 21.35 23.52 7.94
N ALA A 170 20.05 23.27 8.13
CA ALA A 170 18.98 24.23 7.89
C ALA A 170 19.17 25.51 8.72
N GLU A 171 19.51 25.39 10.00
CA GLU A 171 19.82 26.54 10.86
C GLU A 171 21.06 27.31 10.38
N LYS A 172 22.16 26.60 10.10
CA LYS A 172 23.43 27.20 9.66
C LYS A 172 23.27 28.06 8.41
N PHE A 173 22.48 27.60 7.45
CA PHE A 173 22.26 28.29 6.18
C PHE A 173 20.96 29.08 6.12
N ASN A 174 20.21 29.15 7.22
CA ASN A 174 18.89 29.79 7.31
C ASN A 174 17.91 29.29 6.23
N ILE A 175 17.88 27.98 6.02
CA ILE A 175 17.00 27.28 5.10
C ILE A 175 15.83 26.69 5.90
N LYS A 176 14.61 26.72 5.36
CA LYS A 176 13.46 26.10 6.03
C LYS A 176 13.50 24.58 5.83
N LEU A 177 13.21 23.84 6.90
CA LEU A 177 13.10 22.39 6.89
C LEU A 177 11.64 21.98 7.04
N ILE A 178 11.18 21.07 6.19
CA ILE A 178 9.84 20.46 6.23
C ILE A 178 9.94 18.94 6.07
N CYS A 179 8.87 18.22 6.43
CA CYS A 179 8.73 16.79 6.16
C CYS A 179 7.62 16.57 5.12
N ILE A 180 7.76 15.57 4.25
CA ILE A 180 6.75 15.23 3.24
C ILE A 180 5.41 14.91 3.90
N LYS A 181 5.42 14.19 5.03
CA LYS A 181 4.22 13.91 5.82
C LYS A 181 3.46 15.18 6.22
N HIS A 182 4.14 16.18 6.78
CA HIS A 182 3.52 17.46 7.14
C HIS A 182 3.01 18.23 5.92
N LEU A 183 3.67 18.11 4.77
CA LEU A 183 3.18 18.68 3.52
C LEU A 183 1.86 18.03 3.08
N ILE A 184 1.74 16.71 3.21
CA ILE A 184 0.49 15.98 2.92
C ILE A 184 -0.62 16.41 3.87
N GLU A 185 -0.34 16.46 5.18
CA GLU A 185 -1.28 16.91 6.21
C GLU A 185 -1.76 18.35 5.93
N TYR A 186 -0.85 19.27 5.63
CA TYR A 186 -1.20 20.64 5.25
C TYR A 186 -2.13 20.68 4.02
N MET A 187 -1.86 19.85 3.01
CA MET A 187 -2.72 19.76 1.83
C MET A 187 -4.11 19.19 2.16
N ASP A 188 -4.19 18.22 3.07
CA ASP A 188 -5.42 17.62 3.58
C ASP A 188 -6.27 18.64 4.35
N GLU A 189 -5.68 19.33 5.32
CA GLU A 189 -6.36 20.33 6.15
C GLU A 189 -6.91 21.51 5.32
N ASN A 190 -6.18 21.91 4.28
CA ASN A 190 -6.55 23.05 3.44
C ASN A 190 -7.33 22.64 2.19
N ASN A 191 -7.68 21.35 2.05
CA ASN A 191 -8.37 20.80 0.89
C ASN A 191 -7.74 21.24 -0.46
N LEU A 192 -6.40 21.28 -0.51
CA LEU A 192 -5.61 21.81 -1.64
C LEU A 192 -5.47 20.83 -2.80
N TYR A 193 -6.29 19.78 -2.81
CA TYR A 193 -6.46 18.95 -3.98
C TYR A 193 -7.37 19.71 -4.93
N GLY A 194 -6.79 20.15 -6.05
CA GLY A 194 -7.51 20.94 -7.04
C GLY A 194 -8.88 20.34 -7.34
N ASN A 195 -9.90 21.20 -7.43
CA ASN A 195 -11.24 20.84 -7.89
C ASN A 195 -11.11 19.94 -9.13
N MET A 196 -11.37 18.64 -8.95
CA MET A 196 -11.55 17.75 -10.07
C MET A 196 -12.81 18.19 -10.79
N ASN A 197 -12.68 19.03 -11.81
CA ASN A 197 -13.71 19.21 -12.82
C ASN A 197 -13.96 17.85 -13.45
N ARG A 198 -15.00 17.17 -12.97
CA ARG A 198 -15.58 15.94 -13.54
C ARG A 198 -16.18 16.28 -14.90
N LEU A 199 -15.35 16.45 -15.91
CA LEU A 199 -15.77 16.61 -17.30
C LEU A 199 -15.00 15.61 -18.15
N PHE A 200 -15.61 14.43 -18.27
CA PHE A 200 -15.29 13.34 -19.21
C PHE A 200 -13.83 12.84 -19.25
N GLY A 201 -13.57 11.76 -18.50
CA GLY A 201 -12.37 10.94 -18.64
C GLY A 201 -12.50 9.69 -17.77
N THR A 202 -12.57 8.53 -18.42
CA THR A 202 -12.75 7.20 -17.83
C THR A 202 -11.70 6.88 -16.76
N LYS A 203 -12.16 6.37 -15.62
CA LYS A 203 -11.37 5.94 -14.46
C LYS A 203 -10.19 5.05 -14.88
N SER A 204 -8.97 5.42 -14.48
CA SER A 204 -7.98 4.41 -14.10
C SER A 204 -8.27 4.01 -12.65
N THR A 205 -8.43 2.71 -12.44
CA THR A 205 -9.14 2.04 -11.35
C THR A 205 -8.19 1.27 -10.44
N GLN A 206 -7.18 1.93 -9.89
CA GLN A 206 -6.41 1.35 -8.79
C GLN A 206 -6.74 2.16 -7.53
N PRO A 207 -7.56 1.61 -6.62
CA PRO A 207 -7.81 2.24 -5.34
C PRO A 207 -6.48 2.38 -4.59
N LYS A 208 -6.32 3.45 -3.80
CA LYS A 208 -5.31 3.46 -2.73
C LYS A 208 -5.53 2.20 -1.91
N ALA A 209 -4.46 1.44 -1.66
CA ALA A 209 -4.53 0.18 -0.93
C ALA A 209 -5.34 0.37 0.36
N SER A 210 -6.56 -0.14 0.32
CA SER A 210 -7.50 -0.15 1.42
C SER A 210 -7.13 -1.28 2.39
N LEU A 211 -7.71 -1.29 3.59
CA LEU A 211 -7.61 -2.44 4.49
C LEU A 211 -8.04 -3.74 3.76
N ASN A 212 -9.03 -3.65 2.87
CA ASN A 212 -9.45 -4.75 2.02
C ASN A 212 -8.37 -5.17 1.01
N ASP A 213 -7.59 -4.23 0.46
CA ASP A 213 -6.48 -4.57 -0.45
C ASP A 213 -5.31 -5.22 0.31
N ALA A 214 -5.06 -4.81 1.56
CA ALA A 214 -4.09 -5.49 2.43
C ALA A 214 -4.55 -6.93 2.78
N MET A 215 -5.83 -7.13 3.05
CA MET A 215 -6.43 -8.45 3.29
C MET A 215 -6.35 -9.33 2.03
N ASN A 216 -6.73 -8.81 0.85
CA ASN A 216 -6.63 -9.53 -0.42
C ASN A 216 -5.18 -9.98 -0.71
N ASN A 217 -4.19 -9.11 -0.45
CA ASN A 217 -2.78 -9.47 -0.60
C ASN A 217 -2.33 -10.56 0.39
N ILE A 218 -2.88 -10.58 1.62
CA ILE A 218 -2.61 -11.65 2.58
C ILE A 218 -3.25 -12.96 2.10
N ASP A 219 -4.49 -12.92 1.61
CA ASP A 219 -5.22 -14.09 1.11
C ASP A 219 -4.53 -14.70 -0.13
N ASP A 220 -4.01 -13.87 -1.03
CA ASP A 220 -3.22 -14.32 -2.19
C ASP A 220 -1.92 -15.02 -1.76
N ARG A 221 -1.26 -14.50 -0.71
CA ARG A 221 -0.05 -15.11 -0.14
C ARG A 221 -0.37 -16.42 0.56
N VAL A 222 -1.46 -16.49 1.32
CA VAL A 222 -1.96 -17.72 1.96
C VAL A 222 -2.26 -18.77 0.91
N SER A 223 -2.97 -18.41 -0.16
CA SER A 223 -3.28 -19.30 -1.29
C SER A 223 -2.01 -19.83 -1.98
N SER A 224 -1.00 -18.97 -2.16
CA SER A 224 0.31 -19.36 -2.70
C SER A 224 1.05 -20.35 -1.79
N LEU A 225 0.97 -20.15 -0.47
CA LEU A 225 1.52 -21.08 0.51
C LEU A 225 0.79 -22.42 0.49
N ASP A 226 -0.55 -22.43 0.38
CA ASP A 226 -1.36 -23.64 0.28
C ASP A 226 -1.00 -24.50 -0.93
N VAL A 227 -0.75 -23.88 -2.09
CA VAL A 227 -0.27 -24.60 -3.28
C VAL A 227 1.09 -25.25 -3.04
N LYS A 228 2.00 -24.55 -2.33
CA LYS A 228 3.34 -25.10 -2.01
C LYS A 228 3.24 -26.24 -0.99
N ILE A 229 2.41 -26.08 0.04
CA ILE A 229 2.14 -27.11 1.06
C ILE A 229 1.52 -28.34 0.40
N SER A 230 0.55 -28.18 -0.51
CA SER A 230 -0.08 -29.27 -1.26
C SER A 230 0.92 -30.05 -2.12
N LYS A 231 1.86 -29.36 -2.79
CA LYS A 231 2.94 -30.02 -3.54
C LYS A 231 3.87 -30.82 -2.63
N LEU A 232 4.29 -30.24 -1.51
CA LEU A 232 5.12 -30.95 -0.53
C LEU A 232 4.39 -32.15 0.08
N ASN A 233 3.09 -32.05 0.35
CA ASN A 233 2.27 -33.18 0.80
C ASN A 233 2.26 -34.30 -0.24
N SER A 234 2.05 -33.98 -1.52
CA SER A 234 2.08 -34.97 -2.60
C SER A 234 3.45 -35.68 -2.73
N GLU A 235 4.54 -34.93 -2.57
CA GLU A 235 5.90 -35.49 -2.54
C GLU A 235 6.12 -36.37 -1.31
N LEU A 236 5.70 -35.91 -0.13
CA LEU A 236 5.80 -36.65 1.13
C LEU A 236 5.02 -37.97 1.06
N SER A 237 3.80 -37.98 0.52
CA SER A 237 3.03 -39.22 0.30
C SER A 237 3.77 -40.20 -0.62
N THR A 238 4.46 -39.70 -1.65
CA THR A 238 5.30 -40.53 -2.52
C THR A 238 6.50 -41.12 -1.77
N TYR A 239 7.12 -40.35 -0.88
CA TYR A 239 8.21 -40.83 -0.03
C TYR A 239 7.72 -41.86 1.00
N GLN A 240 6.54 -41.65 1.59
CA GLN A 240 5.93 -42.59 2.52
C GLN A 240 5.63 -43.94 1.86
N LEU A 241 5.01 -43.95 0.67
CA LEU A 241 4.75 -45.17 -0.08
C LEU A 241 6.03 -45.93 -0.45
N LYS A 242 7.12 -45.21 -0.72
CA LYS A 242 8.44 -45.83 -0.94
C LYS A 242 8.99 -46.43 0.34
N LEU A 243 8.88 -45.72 1.46
CA LEU A 243 9.37 -46.17 2.76
C LEU A 243 8.62 -47.41 3.28
N SER A 244 7.29 -47.50 3.08
CA SER A 244 6.48 -48.66 3.50
C SER A 244 6.85 -49.94 2.75
N LYS A 245 7.29 -49.83 1.49
CA LYS A 245 7.72 -50.95 0.65
C LYS A 245 9.19 -51.35 0.85
N MET A 246 9.94 -50.61 1.66
CA MET A 246 11.37 -50.85 1.89
C MET A 246 11.63 -51.61 3.19
N ARG A 247 12.49 -52.63 3.09
CA ARG A 247 13.06 -53.32 4.26
C ARG A 247 14.08 -52.42 4.96
N ASP A 248 14.16 -52.55 6.28
CA ASP A 248 15.08 -51.76 7.09
C ASP A 248 16.54 -51.98 6.70
N GLY A 249 17.25 -50.86 6.56
CA GLY A 249 18.65 -50.85 6.14
C GLY A 249 19.13 -49.46 5.70
N PRO A 250 20.41 -49.32 5.34
CA PRO A 250 21.04 -48.03 5.02
C PRO A 250 20.31 -47.24 3.92
N GLY A 251 19.78 -47.93 2.90
CA GLY A 251 19.01 -47.29 1.82
C GLY A 251 17.67 -46.69 2.28
N LYS A 252 16.96 -47.35 3.22
CA LYS A 252 15.71 -46.83 3.80
C LYS A 252 15.99 -45.59 4.65
N ASN A 253 17.09 -45.58 5.41
CA ASN A 253 17.51 -44.43 6.21
C ASN A 253 17.83 -43.19 5.36
N THR A 254 18.49 -43.36 4.21
CA THR A 254 18.77 -42.25 3.29
C THR A 254 17.49 -41.63 2.72
N ILE A 255 16.49 -42.46 2.39
CA ILE A 255 15.19 -41.98 1.89
C ILE A 255 14.39 -41.33 3.02
N LYS A 256 14.43 -41.89 4.24
CA LYS A 256 13.81 -41.30 5.45
C LYS A 256 14.37 -39.89 5.71
N GLN A 257 15.68 -39.69 5.64
CA GLN A 257 16.28 -38.36 5.82
C GLN A 257 15.85 -37.34 4.76
N ARG A 258 15.59 -37.77 3.52
CA ARG A 258 15.06 -36.87 2.47
C ARG A 258 13.61 -36.50 2.75
N ALA A 259 12.79 -37.46 3.19
CA ALA A 259 11.42 -37.20 3.60
C ALA A 259 11.35 -36.21 4.78
N LEU A 260 12.20 -36.39 5.80
CA LEU A 260 12.27 -35.49 6.96
C LEU A 260 12.65 -34.04 6.58
N LYS A 261 13.51 -33.85 5.58
CA LYS A 261 13.83 -32.50 5.07
C LYS A 261 12.63 -31.82 4.43
N LEU A 262 11.86 -32.56 3.64
CA LEU A 262 10.64 -32.03 3.01
C LEU A 262 9.55 -31.76 4.04
N LEU A 263 9.43 -32.60 5.08
CA LEU A 263 8.51 -32.38 6.17
C LEU A 263 8.86 -31.12 6.97
N LYS A 264 10.15 -30.91 7.26
CA LYS A 264 10.63 -29.67 7.89
C LYS A 264 10.31 -28.44 7.04
N GLN A 265 10.48 -28.54 5.72
CA GLN A 265 10.12 -27.47 4.79
C GLN A 265 8.61 -27.20 4.78
N ARG A 266 7.77 -28.24 4.85
CA ARG A 266 6.32 -28.09 4.96
C ARG A 266 5.94 -27.36 6.24
N LYS A 267 6.45 -27.80 7.41
CA LYS A 267 6.18 -27.15 8.70
C LYS A 267 6.56 -25.67 8.71
N GLN A 268 7.67 -25.31 8.08
CA GLN A 268 8.07 -23.90 7.97
C GLN A 268 7.07 -23.07 7.14
N LEU A 269 6.49 -23.64 6.08
CA LEU A 269 5.46 -22.96 5.29
C LEU A 269 4.12 -22.89 6.02
N GLU A 270 3.76 -23.91 6.78
CA GLU A 270 2.58 -23.91 7.67
C GLU A 270 2.70 -22.81 8.73
N GLN A 271 3.86 -22.70 9.39
CA GLN A 271 4.13 -21.63 10.35
C GLN A 271 4.04 -20.23 9.72
N GLN A 272 4.57 -20.05 8.50
CA GLN A 272 4.43 -18.79 7.77
C GLN A 272 2.97 -18.48 7.41
N LYS A 273 2.19 -19.50 7.05
CA LYS A 273 0.76 -19.37 6.78
C LYS A 273 0.02 -18.94 8.04
N ASP A 274 0.28 -19.58 9.17
CA ASP A 274 -0.35 -19.24 10.45
C ASP A 274 -0.04 -17.81 10.90
N GLN A 275 1.20 -17.36 10.70
CA GLN A 275 1.59 -15.97 10.97
C GLN A 275 0.80 -14.98 10.10
N LEU A 276 0.61 -15.28 8.81
CA LEU A 276 -0.17 -14.44 7.90
C LEU A 276 -1.66 -14.45 8.25
N MET A 277 -2.22 -15.60 8.63
CA MET A 277 -3.61 -15.70 9.10
C MET A 277 -3.83 -14.91 10.39
N SER A 278 -2.88 -14.94 11.32
CA SER A 278 -2.90 -14.10 12.52
C SER A 278 -2.87 -12.60 12.20
N GLN A 279 -2.04 -12.19 11.22
CA GLN A 279 -2.03 -10.81 10.73
C GLN A 279 -3.37 -10.41 10.10
N SER A 280 -3.97 -11.28 9.28
CA SER A 280 -5.30 -11.06 8.69
C SER A 280 -6.38 -10.86 9.77
N TRP A 281 -6.32 -11.68 10.83
CA TRP A 281 -7.22 -11.56 11.97
C TRP A 281 -7.05 -10.23 12.71
N ASN A 282 -5.80 -9.81 12.98
CA ASN A 282 -5.52 -8.51 13.62
C ASN A 282 -6.02 -7.32 12.78
N ILE A 283 -5.83 -7.38 11.45
CA ILE A 283 -6.34 -6.35 10.52
C ILE A 283 -7.87 -6.32 10.56
N SER A 284 -8.52 -7.49 10.56
CA SER A 284 -9.98 -7.61 10.66
C SER A 284 -10.52 -7.01 11.97
N GLN A 285 -9.83 -7.23 13.09
CA GLN A 285 -10.15 -6.62 14.39
C GLN A 285 -10.00 -5.09 14.36
N ALA A 286 -8.94 -4.57 13.74
CA ALA A 286 -8.74 -3.13 13.58
C ALA A 286 -9.83 -2.49 12.71
N GLN A 287 -10.28 -3.18 11.67
CA GLN A 287 -11.38 -2.73 10.81
C GLN A 287 -12.70 -2.67 11.57
N MET A 288 -13.03 -3.71 12.34
CA MET A 288 -14.21 -3.72 13.22
C MET A 288 -14.18 -2.57 14.24
N THR A 289 -13.02 -2.32 14.84
CA THR A 289 -12.82 -1.21 15.79
C THR A 289 -13.04 0.14 15.11
N THR A 290 -12.47 0.32 13.91
CA THR A 290 -12.62 1.53 13.11
C THR A 290 -14.08 1.78 12.75
N ASP A 291 -14.82 0.76 12.36
CA ASP A 291 -16.23 0.89 12.00
C ASP A 291 -17.09 1.19 13.23
N ASN A 292 -16.76 0.63 14.39
CA ASN A 292 -17.39 1.00 15.66
C ASN A 292 -17.12 2.48 16.01
N LEU A 293 -15.87 2.95 15.87
CA LEU A 293 -15.52 4.36 16.12
C LEU A 293 -16.26 5.31 15.18
N LYS A 294 -16.41 4.97 13.89
CA LYS A 294 -17.20 5.75 12.94
C LYS A 294 -18.67 5.83 13.37
N ASN A 295 -19.27 4.71 13.78
CA ASN A 295 -20.64 4.67 14.27
C ASN A 295 -20.82 5.52 15.54
N THR A 296 -19.85 5.49 16.45
CA THR A 296 -19.81 6.34 17.64
C THR A 296 -19.69 7.82 17.25
N MET A 297 -18.82 8.18 16.31
CA MET A 297 -18.71 9.56 15.82
C MET A 297 -20.01 10.07 15.19
N ILE A 298 -20.66 9.27 14.34
CA ILE A 298 -21.97 9.59 13.75
C ILE A 298 -23.00 9.85 14.85
N THR A 299 -22.99 9.02 15.90
CA THR A 299 -23.89 9.18 17.05
C THR A 299 -23.58 10.47 17.82
N VAL A 300 -22.31 10.76 18.09
CA VAL A 300 -21.86 11.99 18.75
C VAL A 300 -22.23 13.24 17.94
N ASP A 301 -22.08 13.20 16.62
CA ASP A 301 -22.44 14.31 15.75
C ASP A 301 -23.96 14.52 15.70
N ALA A 302 -24.74 13.44 15.64
CA ALA A 302 -26.20 13.50 15.75
C ALA A 302 -26.64 14.07 17.11
N LEU A 303 -25.98 13.70 18.20
CA LEU A 303 -26.23 14.24 19.53
C LEU A 303 -25.83 15.71 19.64
N LYS A 304 -24.69 16.12 19.09
CA LYS A 304 -24.26 17.54 19.05
C LYS A 304 -25.24 18.40 18.25
N GLN A 305 -25.69 17.90 17.11
CA GLN A 305 -26.68 18.58 16.28
C GLN A 305 -28.03 18.69 17.01
N SER A 306 -28.48 17.60 17.61
CA SER A 306 -29.69 17.58 18.45
C SER A 306 -29.55 18.55 19.63
N ASN A 307 -28.41 18.59 20.30
CA ASN A 307 -28.15 19.50 21.42
C ASN A 307 -28.09 20.97 20.97
N LYS A 308 -27.58 21.25 19.77
CA LYS A 308 -27.60 22.58 19.15
C LYS A 308 -29.04 23.03 18.84
N GLU A 309 -29.89 22.14 18.37
CA GLU A 309 -31.33 22.39 18.15
C GLU A 309 -32.11 22.52 19.47
N LEU A 310 -31.79 21.68 20.47
CA LEU A 310 -32.34 21.77 21.82
C LEU A 310 -31.95 23.10 22.48
N LYS A 311 -30.70 23.55 22.40
CA LYS A 311 -30.27 24.88 22.90
C LYS A 311 -30.98 26.02 22.17
N LYS A 312 -31.28 25.86 20.88
CA LYS A 312 -32.07 26.83 20.09
C LYS A 312 -33.53 26.90 20.55
N THR A 313 -34.10 25.77 20.94
CA THR A 313 -35.52 25.63 21.31
C THR A 313 -35.76 25.90 22.79
N TYR A 314 -34.82 25.54 23.64
CA TYR A 314 -34.89 25.57 25.10
C TYR A 314 -33.87 26.53 25.73
N GLY A 315 -33.54 27.64 25.05
CA GLY A 315 -32.60 28.68 25.53
C GLY A 315 -32.99 29.41 26.84
N LYS A 316 -33.83 28.79 27.68
CA LYS A 316 -34.23 29.18 29.04
C LYS A 316 -34.22 28.00 30.02
N ILE A 317 -33.37 26.99 29.86
CA ILE A 317 -33.23 25.90 30.85
C ILE A 317 -31.85 25.92 31.50
N ASP A 318 -31.87 25.82 32.83
CA ASP A 318 -30.75 25.97 33.77
C ASP A 318 -29.51 25.14 33.43
N ILE A 319 -28.37 25.82 33.52
CA ILE A 319 -27.01 25.34 33.23
C ILE A 319 -26.60 24.19 34.17
N ASP A 320 -27.14 24.15 35.39
CA ASP A 320 -26.78 23.19 36.44
C ASP A 320 -27.18 21.73 36.12
N LYS A 321 -28.14 21.51 35.21
CA LYS A 321 -28.50 20.14 34.76
C LYS A 321 -27.59 19.62 33.65
N LEU A 322 -26.83 20.51 33.01
CA LEU A 322 -25.94 20.14 31.91
C LEU A 322 -24.61 19.58 32.43
N GLU A 323 -24.12 20.08 33.57
CA GLU A 323 -22.91 19.57 34.23
C GLU A 323 -23.10 18.14 34.75
N ALA A 324 -24.25 17.83 35.36
CA ALA A 324 -24.55 16.47 35.84
C ALA A 324 -24.58 15.41 34.72
N LEU A 325 -25.04 15.77 33.52
CA LEU A 325 -25.03 14.90 32.33
C LEU A 325 -23.62 14.72 31.76
N GLN A 326 -22.76 15.72 31.91
CA GLN A 326 -21.38 15.68 31.46
C GLN A 326 -20.53 14.78 32.37
N ASP A 327 -20.80 14.81 33.68
CA ASP A 327 -20.16 13.95 34.67
C ASP A 327 -20.57 12.47 34.49
N GLU A 328 -21.86 12.17 34.27
CA GLU A 328 -22.32 10.80 33.96
C GLU A 328 -21.69 10.23 32.67
N MET A 329 -21.43 11.09 31.69
CA MET A 329 -20.83 10.67 30.42
C MET A 329 -19.32 10.40 30.55
N LEU A 330 -18.64 11.08 31.47
CA LEU A 330 -17.23 10.82 31.77
C LEU A 330 -17.06 9.49 32.52
N ASP A 331 -17.91 9.19 33.49
CA ASP A 331 -17.93 7.90 34.22
C ASP A 331 -18.15 6.71 33.27
N MET A 332 -18.99 6.88 32.24
CA MET A 332 -19.29 5.83 31.29
C MET A 332 -18.12 5.54 30.32
N ILE A 333 -17.33 6.57 29.98
CA ILE A 333 -16.13 6.43 29.16
C ILE A 333 -15.01 5.73 29.95
N GLU A 334 -14.87 6.04 31.24
CA GLU A 334 -13.89 5.39 32.11
C GLU A 334 -14.18 3.89 32.28
N GLN A 335 -15.44 3.52 32.53
CA GLN A 335 -15.87 2.12 32.61
C GLN A 335 -15.65 1.35 31.29
N SER A 336 -15.81 2.01 30.14
CA SER A 336 -15.57 1.39 28.83
C SER A 336 -14.09 1.09 28.59
N ASN A 337 -13.18 1.96 29.05
CA ASN A 337 -11.74 1.76 28.90
C ASN A 337 -11.23 0.64 29.83
N GLU A 338 -11.76 0.54 31.05
CA GLU A 338 -11.40 -0.51 32.01
C GLU A 338 -11.85 -1.91 31.52
N LEU A 339 -13.00 -1.99 30.84
CA LEU A 339 -13.49 -3.19 30.16
C LEU A 339 -12.58 -3.64 29.00
N GLN A 340 -11.99 -2.69 28.28
CA GLN A 340 -11.14 -2.94 27.12
C GLN A 340 -9.74 -3.43 27.52
N ASP A 341 -9.19 -2.91 28.63
CA ASP A 341 -7.93 -3.38 29.22
C ASP A 341 -8.04 -4.79 29.82
N SER A 342 -9.22 -5.17 30.34
CA SER A 342 -9.50 -6.54 30.82
C SER A 342 -9.52 -7.58 29.69
N LEU A 343 -9.79 -7.17 28.45
CA LEU A 343 -9.84 -8.04 27.27
C LEU A 343 -8.48 -8.21 26.58
N SER A 344 -7.47 -7.42 26.97
CA SER A 344 -6.15 -7.33 26.32
C SER A 344 -5.11 -8.32 26.86
N ARG A 345 -5.41 -9.06 27.94
CA ARG A 345 -4.45 -10.00 28.56
C ARG A 345 -4.73 -11.46 28.20
N SER A 346 -4.14 -11.93 27.10
CA SER A 346 -3.70 -13.32 26.84
C SER A 346 -3.34 -13.43 25.34
N TYR A 347 -2.22 -13.95 24.86
CA TYR A 347 -1.44 -15.13 25.24
C TYR A 347 0.02 -14.98 24.76
N ASP A 348 0.97 -15.44 25.57
CA ASP A 348 2.32 -15.82 25.14
C ASP A 348 2.27 -17.23 24.53
N VAL A 349 3.03 -17.50 23.46
CA VAL A 349 3.29 -18.87 22.96
C VAL A 349 4.79 -19.04 22.64
N PRO A 350 5.45 -20.13 23.08
CA PRO A 350 6.90 -20.31 23.02
C PRO A 350 7.44 -20.82 21.68
N ASP A 351 8.75 -20.59 21.47
CA ASP A 351 9.57 -21.06 20.36
C ASP A 351 10.04 -22.54 20.48
N ASP A 352 10.35 -23.10 19.30
CA ASP A 352 11.13 -24.32 18.99
C ASP A 352 10.38 -25.65 18.71
N ILE A 353 10.38 -26.04 17.43
CA ILE A 353 9.93 -27.36 16.92
C ILE A 353 11.04 -28.39 17.13
N SER A 354 10.73 -29.52 17.79
CA SER A 354 11.70 -30.60 18.10
C SER A 354 11.75 -31.69 17.01
N GLU A 355 12.92 -32.32 16.81
CA GLU A 355 13.07 -33.40 15.80
C GLU A 355 12.22 -34.65 16.11
N SER A 356 11.95 -34.94 17.39
CA SER A 356 11.05 -36.02 17.80
C SER A 356 9.60 -35.82 17.37
N GLU A 357 9.17 -34.56 17.27
CA GLU A 357 7.83 -34.18 16.84
C GLU A 357 7.68 -34.32 15.32
N LEU A 358 8.76 -34.06 14.57
CA LEU A 358 8.82 -34.31 13.12
C LEU A 358 8.75 -35.82 12.79
N ASP A 359 9.40 -36.67 13.57
CA ASP A 359 9.35 -38.13 13.35
C ASP A 359 7.95 -38.69 13.63
N ALA A 360 7.28 -38.26 14.70
CA ALA A 360 5.92 -38.70 15.04
C ALA A 360 4.88 -38.27 14.01
N GLU A 361 5.01 -37.06 13.46
CA GLU A 361 4.08 -36.55 12.45
C GLU A 361 4.27 -37.19 11.08
N LEU A 362 5.51 -37.55 10.72
CA LEU A 362 5.79 -38.33 9.51
C LEU A 362 5.15 -39.73 9.55
N GLU A 363 5.10 -40.33 10.74
CA GLU A 363 4.47 -41.63 11.01
C GLU A 363 2.94 -41.51 10.93
N ALA A 364 2.35 -40.51 11.58
CA ALA A 364 0.89 -40.27 11.56
C ALA A 364 0.31 -40.02 10.16
N LEU A 365 1.04 -39.33 9.27
CA LEU A 365 0.63 -39.17 7.86
C LEU A 365 0.64 -40.50 7.07
N GLY A 366 1.41 -41.50 7.52
CA GLY A 366 1.37 -42.85 6.95
C GLY A 366 0.09 -43.58 7.32
N ASP A 367 -0.37 -43.39 8.57
CA ASP A 367 -1.57 -44.02 9.11
C ASP A 367 -2.88 -43.40 8.58
N GLU A 368 -2.90 -42.10 8.25
CA GLU A 368 -4.07 -41.44 7.62
C GLU A 368 -4.40 -42.01 6.22
N LEU A 369 -3.42 -42.53 5.49
CA LEU A 369 -3.62 -43.16 4.17
C LEU A 369 -4.21 -44.58 4.30
N ASP A 370 -3.86 -45.33 5.35
CA ASP A 370 -4.48 -46.64 5.63
C ASP A 370 -5.97 -46.48 5.99
N LEU A 371 -6.33 -45.39 6.68
CA LEU A 371 -7.74 -45.02 6.93
C LEU A 371 -8.50 -44.60 5.66
N ASN A 372 -7.83 -43.96 4.70
CA ASN A 372 -8.46 -43.52 3.46
C ASN A 372 -8.66 -44.68 2.44
N ASP A 373 -7.80 -45.70 2.48
CA ASP A 373 -8.02 -46.96 1.72
C ASP A 373 -9.13 -47.82 2.37
N GLU A 374 -9.29 -47.80 3.71
CA GLU A 374 -10.43 -48.43 4.39
C GLU A 374 -11.78 -47.70 4.15
N LEU A 375 -11.76 -46.40 3.85
CA LEU A 375 -12.95 -45.58 3.55
C LEU A 375 -13.44 -45.66 2.09
N THR A 376 -12.80 -46.48 1.23
CA THR A 376 -13.35 -46.83 -0.09
C THR A 376 -14.36 -48.00 -0.04
N GLY A 377 -14.65 -48.51 1.16
CA GLY A 377 -15.73 -49.46 1.43
C GLY A 377 -16.98 -48.79 2.02
N ASP A 378 -17.95 -48.51 1.16
CA ASP A 378 -19.40 -48.46 1.42
C ASP A 378 -19.89 -47.75 2.71
N SER A 379 -20.20 -46.45 2.62
CA SER A 379 -21.42 -45.87 3.23
C SER A 379 -21.55 -44.37 2.93
N LEU A 380 -22.35 -44.05 1.91
CA LEU A 380 -22.91 -42.71 1.73
C LEU A 380 -23.90 -42.40 2.87
N PRO A 381 -23.86 -41.19 3.48
CA PRO A 381 -24.87 -40.73 4.41
C PRO A 381 -26.27 -40.68 3.76
N SER A 382 -27.27 -41.20 4.47
CA SER A 382 -28.67 -41.44 4.03
C SER A 382 -29.42 -40.24 3.41
N TYR A 383 -28.92 -39.01 3.54
CA TYR A 383 -29.58 -37.80 3.02
C TYR A 383 -29.13 -37.41 1.59
N MET A 384 -28.21 -38.16 0.96
CA MET A 384 -27.68 -37.88 -0.39
C MET A 384 -28.13 -38.89 -1.46
N LEU A 385 -29.09 -39.77 -1.16
CA LEU A 385 -29.70 -40.65 -2.15
C LEU A 385 -30.94 -39.97 -2.75
N ASP A 386 -30.75 -39.31 -3.90
CA ASP A 386 -31.85 -38.88 -4.76
C ASP A 386 -32.49 -40.13 -5.40
N SER A 387 -33.79 -40.26 -5.24
CA SER A 387 -34.55 -41.45 -5.59
C SER A 387 -35.23 -41.27 -6.94
N SER A 388 -34.61 -41.79 -7.99
CA SER A 388 -35.32 -42.13 -9.22
C SER A 388 -34.77 -43.41 -9.87
N VAL A 389 -35.44 -44.54 -9.62
CA VAL A 389 -35.89 -45.62 -10.54
C VAL A 389 -36.72 -46.55 -9.64
N GLY A 390 -38.00 -46.87 -9.78
CA GLY A 390 -39.01 -46.72 -10.80
C GLY A 390 -39.89 -47.97 -10.69
N ASP A 391 -41.16 -47.86 -10.31
CA ASP A 391 -42.19 -48.82 -10.76
C ASP A 391 -43.62 -48.26 -10.63
N THR A 392 -44.34 -48.43 -11.75
CA THR A 392 -45.79 -48.55 -12.01
C THR A 392 -46.87 -47.52 -11.57
N ASP A 393 -47.62 -47.11 -12.61
CA ASP A 393 -49.07 -46.82 -12.65
C ASP A 393 -49.66 -45.68 -11.81
N LYS A 394 -49.73 -44.49 -12.43
CA LYS A 394 -50.95 -43.69 -12.71
C LYS A 394 -50.56 -42.21 -12.91
N LEU A 395 -50.66 -41.72 -14.14
CA LEU A 395 -50.59 -40.29 -14.44
C LEU A 395 -51.94 -39.63 -14.08
N PRO A 396 -51.97 -38.50 -13.35
CA PRO A 396 -53.13 -37.63 -13.32
C PRO A 396 -53.15 -36.72 -14.56
N ASN A 397 -54.32 -36.64 -15.21
CA ASN A 397 -54.60 -35.79 -16.36
C ASN A 397 -54.41 -34.30 -16.03
N PHE A 398 -53.66 -33.59 -16.87
CA PHE A 398 -53.76 -32.15 -17.00
C PHE A 398 -54.88 -31.85 -18.01
N ILE A 399 -55.86 -31.05 -17.59
CA ILE A 399 -56.87 -30.47 -18.47
C ILE A 399 -56.23 -29.24 -19.11
N ASP A 400 -56.07 -29.31 -20.43
CA ASP A 400 -55.94 -28.15 -21.29
C ASP A 400 -57.30 -27.43 -21.34
N GLU A 401 -57.33 -26.12 -21.06
CA GLU A 401 -58.41 -25.26 -21.55
C GLU A 401 -57.80 -24.09 -22.34
N GLU A 402 -58.38 -23.91 -23.52
CA GLU A 402 -57.92 -23.13 -24.66
C GLU A 402 -58.14 -21.62 -24.51
N GLN A 403 -57.38 -20.87 -25.31
CA GLN A 403 -57.71 -19.49 -25.67
C GLN A 403 -58.91 -19.49 -26.63
N GLU A 404 -59.90 -18.64 -26.37
CA GLU A 404 -60.76 -18.08 -27.43
C GLU A 404 -60.75 -16.55 -27.38
N ASP A 405 -60.42 -15.97 -28.54
CA ASP A 405 -60.63 -14.58 -28.93
C ASP A 405 -62.11 -14.20 -28.90
N HIS A 406 -62.44 -12.95 -28.54
CA HIS A 406 -63.23 -12.06 -29.42
C HIS A 406 -63.42 -10.66 -28.81
N GLU A 407 -62.88 -9.67 -29.53
CA GLU A 407 -63.47 -8.39 -29.92
C GLU A 407 -64.37 -7.56 -28.96
N LYS A 408 -63.92 -6.30 -28.82
CA LYS A 408 -64.65 -5.03 -29.06
C LYS A 408 -65.44 -4.33 -27.93
N GLU A 409 -65.36 -3.01 -28.08
CA GLU A 409 -66.15 -1.88 -27.54
C GLU A 409 -65.76 -1.35 -26.14
N MET A 410 -65.05 -0.21 -26.05
CA MET A 410 -65.47 1.21 -26.24
C MET A 410 -66.41 1.73 -25.14
N VAL A 411 -65.99 2.87 -24.57
CA VAL A 411 -66.77 4.01 -24.01
C VAL A 411 -66.64 4.28 -22.50
N ALA A 412 -65.99 5.43 -22.23
CA ALA A 412 -66.19 6.43 -21.16
C ALA A 412 -66.08 5.99 -19.69
N GLN A 413 -65.42 6.73 -18.80
CA GLN A 413 -65.37 8.19 -18.68
C GLN A 413 -64.15 8.61 -17.84
#